data_AF-A0A7R9Z2W6-F1
#
_entry.id   AF-A0A7R9Z2W6-F1
#
_cell.length_a   1.000
_cell.length_b   1.000
_cell.length_c   1.000
_cell.angle_alpha   90.00
_cell.angle_beta   90.00
_cell.angle_gamma   90.00
#
_symmetry.space_group_name_H-M   'P 1'
#
loop_
_entity.id
_entity.type
_entity.pdbx_description
1 polymer ?
#
loop_
_entity_poly.entity_id
_entity_poly.type
_entity_poly.pdbx_seq_one_letter_code
_entity_poly.pdbx_strand_id
1 'polypeptide(L)'
;SHSDFTTHWDTVAREQWHSINNEYGILSNQPAKLTEKEEYGADGSNEVPRQCSVNIGQYEGIPLYDNPADGYAQDLAGPHLSKTWSAAFSFAKCHLEETAPYDNFAPQLFDAEQFPRFVRFWTRGYDVYTPSRNIVYHDYGPHPEGIDRLDWASKGYPNPKVQRQNALRRIKTLLGIEGGDKSPKAMANLGLYGLGKRRTMKQLEEFVGIDLKGKKGNEGDK
;
A
#
# COMPACT_ATOMS: atom_id res chain seq x y z
N SER A 1 8.30 -20.30 -3.81
CA SER A 1 7.72 -19.18 -3.03
C SER A 1 8.37 -17.90 -3.51
N HIS A 2 7.62 -16.81 -3.75
CA HIS A 2 8.16 -15.49 -4.15
C HIS A 2 8.62 -14.64 -2.96
N SER A 3 8.50 -15.17 -1.75
CA SER A 3 8.92 -14.47 -0.53
C SER A 3 9.47 -15.44 0.49
N ASP A 4 10.33 -14.93 1.35
CA ASP A 4 10.95 -15.65 2.46
C ASP A 4 10.94 -14.76 3.71
N PHE A 5 10.92 -15.38 4.89
CA PHE A 5 10.77 -14.69 6.16
C PHE A 5 12.04 -14.81 7.00
N THR A 6 12.26 -13.87 7.91
CA THR A 6 13.27 -14.01 8.95
C THR A 6 12.96 -15.18 9.89
N THR A 7 13.96 -15.61 10.66
CA THR A 7 13.75 -16.64 11.67
C THR A 7 12.84 -16.09 12.77
N HIS A 8 11.86 -16.88 13.23
CA HIS A 8 10.84 -16.45 14.21
C HIS A 8 10.05 -15.20 13.80
N TRP A 9 9.84 -14.98 12.50
CA TRP A 9 9.16 -13.80 11.95
C TRP A 9 7.83 -13.46 12.62
N ASP A 10 7.07 -14.47 13.05
CA ASP A 10 5.76 -14.32 13.67
C ASP A 10 5.88 -13.70 15.07
N THR A 11 6.86 -14.16 15.84
CA THR A 11 7.20 -13.60 17.16
C THR A 11 7.70 -12.17 16.98
N VAL A 12 8.60 -11.93 16.02
CA VAL A 12 9.11 -10.60 15.71
C VAL A 12 8.01 -9.63 15.29
N ALA A 13 7.12 -10.04 14.39
CA ALA A 13 6.01 -9.21 13.92
C ALA A 13 5.03 -8.89 15.07
N ARG A 14 4.70 -9.88 15.90
CA ARG A 14 3.80 -9.70 17.05
C ARG A 14 4.39 -8.77 18.10
N GLU A 15 5.65 -8.96 18.48
CA GLU A 15 6.34 -8.12 19.46
C GLU A 15 6.42 -6.66 19.00
N GLN A 16 6.81 -6.44 17.75
CA GLN A 16 6.80 -5.10 17.16
C GLN A 16 5.38 -4.52 17.09
N TRP A 17 4.37 -5.30 16.68
CA TRP A 17 3.01 -4.79 16.62
C TRP A 17 2.48 -4.42 18.02
N HIS A 18 2.80 -5.22 19.04
CA HIS A 18 2.46 -4.91 20.43
C HIS A 18 3.17 -3.64 20.94
N SER A 19 4.42 -3.39 20.54
CA SER A 19 5.17 -2.20 20.99
C SER A 19 4.64 -0.89 20.40
N ILE A 20 3.91 -0.93 19.27
CA ILE A 20 3.21 0.25 18.70
C ILE A 20 2.17 0.79 19.69
N ASN A 21 1.53 -0.07 20.48
CA ASN A 21 0.44 0.29 21.39
C ASN A 21 -0.71 1.06 20.70
N ASN A 22 -1.07 0.64 19.48
CA ASN A 22 -2.19 1.18 18.70
C ASN A 22 -3.06 0.04 18.16
N GLU A 23 -4.31 -0.04 18.61
CA GLU A 23 -5.27 -1.07 18.16
C GLU A 23 -5.51 -1.04 16.65
N TYR A 24 -5.41 0.14 16.03
CA TYR A 24 -5.56 0.35 14.60
C TYR A 24 -4.20 0.44 13.87
N GLY A 25 -3.13 -0.06 14.48
CA GLY A 25 -1.80 -0.10 13.89
C GLY A 25 -1.65 -1.18 12.81
N ILE A 26 -0.94 -0.84 11.74
CA ILE A 26 -0.56 -1.74 10.66
C ILE A 26 0.96 -1.72 10.54
N LEU A 27 1.63 -2.86 10.69
CA LEU A 27 3.04 -2.99 10.28
C LEU A 27 3.09 -3.22 8.78
N SER A 28 3.78 -2.35 8.05
CA SER A 28 3.90 -2.48 6.59
C SER A 28 5.15 -1.76 6.08
N ASN A 29 5.80 -2.39 5.11
CA ASN A 29 6.88 -1.81 4.32
C ASN A 29 6.99 -2.57 3.00
N GLN A 30 7.69 -1.99 2.03
CA GLN A 30 8.10 -2.74 0.85
C GLN A 30 9.22 -3.70 1.28
N PRO A 31 9.09 -5.02 1.08
CA PRO A 31 10.11 -5.99 1.48
C PRO A 31 11.47 -5.72 0.83
N ALA A 32 12.55 -6.00 1.57
CA ALA A 32 13.91 -6.08 1.05
C ALA A 32 14.05 -7.21 0.01
N LYS A 33 15.10 -7.13 -0.83
CA LYS A 33 15.32 -8.16 -1.86
C LYS A 33 15.78 -9.46 -1.21
N LEU A 34 15.33 -10.60 -1.74
CA LEU A 34 15.72 -11.91 -1.19
C LEU A 34 17.24 -12.12 -1.10
N THR A 35 18.00 -11.60 -2.07
CA THR A 35 19.47 -11.65 -2.06
C THR A 35 20.10 -10.93 -0.87
N GLU A 36 19.43 -9.92 -0.31
CA GLU A 36 19.92 -9.19 0.87
C GLU A 36 19.75 -10.02 2.14
N LYS A 37 18.81 -10.98 2.18
CA LYS A 37 18.64 -11.86 3.36
C LYS A 37 19.91 -12.64 3.70
N GLU A 38 20.65 -13.10 2.68
CA GLU A 38 21.89 -13.84 2.86
C GLU A 38 23.00 -12.98 3.50
N GLU A 39 23.00 -11.67 3.23
CA GLU A 39 23.98 -10.72 3.75
C GLU A 39 23.75 -10.42 5.24
N TYR A 40 22.49 -10.30 5.67
CA TYR A 40 22.12 -9.90 7.03
C TYR A 40 21.78 -11.07 7.96
N GLY A 41 21.71 -12.29 7.44
CA GLY A 41 21.46 -13.50 8.23
C GLY A 41 20.03 -13.62 8.77
N ALA A 42 19.86 -14.46 9.78
CA ALA A 42 18.55 -14.90 10.29
C ALA A 42 17.70 -13.79 10.93
N ASP A 43 18.34 -12.76 11.47
CA ASP A 43 17.73 -11.68 12.26
C ASP A 43 17.20 -10.52 11.41
N GLY A 44 17.59 -10.48 10.13
CA GLY A 44 17.20 -9.45 9.16
C GLY A 44 17.95 -8.13 9.29
N SER A 45 17.92 -7.31 8.23
CA SER A 45 18.57 -5.99 8.21
C SER A 45 17.76 -4.95 8.98
N ASN A 46 18.47 -4.05 9.68
CA ASN A 46 17.91 -2.83 10.28
C ASN A 46 17.72 -1.69 9.28
N GLU A 47 18.16 -1.86 8.03
CA GLU A 47 17.86 -0.97 6.91
C GLU A 47 16.57 -1.45 6.23
N VAL A 48 15.44 -0.84 6.57
CA VAL A 48 14.10 -1.26 6.13
C VAL A 48 13.67 -0.38 4.95
N PRO A 49 13.44 -0.93 3.74
CA PRO A 49 12.99 -0.16 2.60
C PRO A 49 11.60 0.45 2.83
N ARG A 50 11.41 1.69 2.38
CA ARG A 50 10.16 2.44 2.50
C ARG A 50 9.74 3.02 1.16
N GLN A 51 8.43 3.09 0.96
CA GLN A 51 7.85 3.95 -0.07
C GLN A 51 7.59 5.31 0.58
N CYS A 52 8.29 6.35 0.17
CA CYS A 52 8.21 7.68 0.75
C CYS A 52 7.47 8.64 -0.17
N SER A 53 7.72 8.55 -1.47
CA SER A 53 7.14 9.43 -2.48
C SER A 53 5.78 8.95 -2.99
N VAL A 54 4.90 9.91 -3.24
CA VAL A 54 3.61 9.74 -3.91
C VAL A 54 3.60 10.65 -5.12
N ASN A 55 3.66 10.05 -6.31
CA ASN A 55 3.64 10.75 -7.58
C ASN A 55 2.20 10.86 -8.09
N ILE A 56 1.79 12.05 -8.55
CA ILE A 56 0.44 12.29 -9.07
C ILE A 56 0.52 12.86 -10.48
N GLY A 57 -0.32 12.34 -11.38
CA GLY A 57 -0.57 12.97 -12.67
C GLY A 57 0.31 12.50 -13.84
N GLN A 58 1.31 11.67 -13.62
CA GLN A 58 2.15 11.11 -14.69
C GLN A 58 1.49 9.94 -15.41
N TYR A 59 0.75 9.09 -14.68
CA TYR A 59 0.12 7.89 -15.22
C TYR A 59 -1.36 7.84 -14.85
N GLU A 60 -2.21 7.89 -15.88
CA GLU A 60 -3.68 7.79 -15.79
C GLU A 60 -4.38 8.78 -14.83
N GLY A 61 -3.65 9.78 -14.31
CA GLY A 61 -4.16 10.84 -13.43
C GLY A 61 -4.50 10.37 -12.02
N ILE A 62 -3.85 9.34 -11.50
CA ILE A 62 -4.03 8.81 -10.14
C ILE A 62 -2.71 8.88 -9.34
N PRO A 63 -2.77 8.88 -7.99
CA PRO A 63 -1.57 8.79 -7.17
C PRO A 63 -0.95 7.40 -7.21
N LEU A 64 0.36 7.33 -7.37
CA LEU A 64 1.16 6.10 -7.38
C LEU A 64 2.33 6.22 -6.41
N TYR A 65 2.72 5.09 -5.82
CA TYR A 65 3.99 4.97 -5.13
C TYR A 65 5.09 4.64 -6.12
N ASP A 66 6.32 5.02 -5.81
CA ASP A 66 7.47 4.54 -6.57
C ASP A 66 7.70 3.04 -6.29
N ASN A 67 8.18 2.36 -7.33
CA ASN A 67 8.56 0.95 -7.28
C ASN A 67 9.85 0.76 -8.10
N PRO A 68 10.96 0.30 -7.50
CA PRO A 68 11.11 -0.14 -6.10
C PRO A 68 10.97 0.99 -5.07
N ALA A 69 11.06 0.65 -3.79
CA ALA A 69 11.15 1.59 -2.67
C ALA A 69 12.16 2.71 -2.96
N ASP A 70 11.83 3.94 -2.56
CA ASP A 70 12.56 5.18 -2.88
C ASP A 70 13.22 5.83 -1.65
N GLY A 71 13.18 5.16 -0.50
CA GLY A 71 13.85 5.55 0.74
C GLY A 71 14.02 4.36 1.68
N TYR A 72 14.68 4.61 2.81
CA TYR A 72 14.96 3.58 3.83
C TYR A 72 14.78 4.15 5.23
N ALA A 73 14.49 3.29 6.20
CA ALA A 73 14.64 3.60 7.60
C ALA A 73 15.77 2.76 8.18
N GLN A 74 16.65 3.37 8.97
CA GLN A 74 17.84 2.73 9.50
C GLN A 74 17.86 2.81 11.03
N ASP A 75 18.26 1.71 11.67
CA ASP A 75 18.51 1.62 13.11
C ASP A 75 17.36 2.17 13.97
N LEU A 76 16.13 1.88 13.56
CA LEU A 76 14.94 2.26 14.29
C LEU A 76 14.90 1.53 15.65
N ALA A 77 14.70 2.29 16.74
CA ALA A 77 14.52 1.72 18.07
C ALA A 77 13.21 0.91 18.22
N GLY A 78 12.26 1.11 17.31
CA GLY A 78 10.96 0.45 17.26
C GLY A 78 10.18 0.88 16.03
N PRO A 79 8.96 0.36 15.81
CA PRO A 79 8.18 0.71 14.63
C PRO A 79 7.92 2.21 14.51
N HIS A 80 8.13 2.75 13.31
CA HIS A 80 8.06 4.19 13.05
C HIS A 80 6.86 4.52 12.16
N LEU A 81 6.14 5.61 12.48
CA LEU A 81 4.95 6.03 11.72
C LEU A 81 5.32 6.30 10.25
N SER A 82 4.59 5.68 9.33
CA SER A 82 4.76 5.77 7.89
C SER A 82 3.63 6.57 7.23
N LYS A 83 3.96 7.22 6.11
CA LYS A 83 3.02 7.97 5.27
C LYS A 83 2.44 7.13 4.12
N THR A 84 2.86 5.87 3.99
CA THR A 84 2.45 4.95 2.92
C THR A 84 2.20 3.55 3.47
N TRP A 85 1.51 2.73 2.67
CA TRP A 85 1.25 1.32 2.95
C TRP A 85 1.64 0.48 1.74
N SER A 86 2.31 -0.65 1.97
CA SER A 86 2.64 -1.61 0.92
C SER A 86 1.78 -2.86 1.02
N ALA A 87 1.26 -3.32 -0.12
CA ALA A 87 0.56 -4.60 -0.22
C ALA A 87 1.50 -5.81 -0.05
N ALA A 88 2.81 -5.63 -0.24
CA ALA A 88 3.77 -6.72 -0.23
C ALA A 88 4.08 -7.26 1.18
N PHE A 89 3.94 -6.43 2.22
CA PHE A 89 3.91 -6.87 3.62
C PHE A 89 2.94 -6.00 4.42
N SER A 90 1.96 -6.64 5.06
CA SER A 90 0.95 -5.97 5.87
C SER A 90 0.52 -6.87 7.03
N PHE A 91 0.86 -6.49 8.26
CA PHE A 91 0.54 -7.22 9.49
C PHE A 91 -0.29 -6.35 10.43
N ALA A 92 -1.52 -6.79 10.73
CA ALA A 92 -2.49 -6.07 11.55
C ALA A 92 -3.54 -7.04 12.12
N LYS A 93 -4.40 -6.55 13.01
CA LYS A 93 -5.59 -7.29 13.46
C LYS A 93 -6.63 -7.45 12.34
N CYS A 94 -7.44 -8.52 12.44
CA CYS A 94 -8.41 -8.91 11.40
C CYS A 94 -9.44 -7.83 11.06
N HIS A 95 -9.77 -6.94 12.00
CA HIS A 95 -10.73 -5.86 11.76
C HIS A 95 -10.28 -4.89 10.65
N LEU A 96 -8.99 -4.83 10.30
CA LEU A 96 -8.51 -4.10 9.12
C LEU A 96 -9.24 -4.55 7.85
N GLU A 97 -9.23 -5.86 7.61
CA GLU A 97 -9.80 -6.46 6.39
C GLU A 97 -11.33 -6.45 6.40
N GLU A 98 -11.95 -6.59 7.57
CA GLU A 98 -13.41 -6.49 7.70
C GLU A 98 -13.92 -5.07 7.42
N THR A 99 -13.17 -4.06 7.86
CA THR A 99 -13.58 -2.65 7.72
C THR A 99 -13.22 -2.04 6.37
N ALA A 100 -12.16 -2.51 5.73
CA ALA A 100 -11.67 -2.01 4.46
C ALA A 100 -11.18 -3.15 3.53
N PRO A 101 -12.08 -4.08 3.12
CA PRO A 101 -11.72 -5.20 2.26
C PRO A 101 -11.25 -4.74 0.88
N TYR A 102 -10.51 -5.57 0.15
CA TYR A 102 -10.16 -5.30 -1.26
C TYR A 102 -11.40 -5.00 -2.10
N ASP A 103 -11.31 -4.00 -2.98
CA ASP A 103 -12.43 -3.57 -3.82
C ASP A 103 -12.55 -4.43 -5.08
N ASN A 104 -13.42 -5.43 -5.02
CA ASN A 104 -13.69 -6.35 -6.14
C ASN A 104 -14.28 -5.66 -7.38
N PHE A 105 -14.69 -4.39 -7.30
CA PHE A 105 -15.17 -3.60 -8.43
C PHE A 105 -14.08 -2.69 -9.03
N ALA A 106 -12.83 -2.81 -8.58
CA ALA A 106 -11.67 -2.12 -9.15
C ALA A 106 -10.61 -3.11 -9.71
N PRO A 107 -10.99 -4.05 -10.61
CA PRO A 107 -10.04 -4.99 -11.19
C PRO A 107 -9.05 -4.29 -12.13
N GLN A 108 -7.97 -5.00 -12.51
CA GLN A 108 -7.00 -4.55 -13.52
C GLN A 108 -6.18 -3.31 -13.09
N LEU A 109 -6.04 -3.04 -11.79
CA LEU A 109 -5.28 -1.91 -11.22
C LEU A 109 -4.15 -2.35 -10.28
N PHE A 110 -3.48 -3.45 -10.62
CA PHE A 110 -2.40 -4.02 -9.80
C PHE A 110 -1.30 -2.99 -9.44
N ASP A 111 -0.97 -2.12 -10.39
CA ASP A 111 0.02 -1.06 -10.26
C ASP A 111 -0.44 0.13 -9.40
N ALA A 112 -1.74 0.26 -9.16
CA ALA A 112 -2.35 1.47 -8.62
C ALA A 112 -3.31 1.25 -7.44
N GLU A 113 -3.52 0.01 -7.01
CA GLU A 113 -4.48 -0.33 -5.95
C GLU A 113 -4.04 0.11 -4.54
N GLN A 114 -2.74 0.31 -4.32
CA GLN A 114 -2.19 0.49 -2.98
C GLN A 114 -2.59 1.81 -2.33
N PHE A 115 -2.42 2.94 -3.03
CA PHE A 115 -2.77 4.26 -2.48
C PHE A 115 -4.27 4.41 -2.17
N PRO A 116 -5.21 4.03 -3.06
CA PRO A 116 -6.64 4.02 -2.76
C PRO A 116 -7.02 3.14 -1.56
N ARG A 117 -6.32 2.03 -1.37
CA ARG A 117 -6.51 1.15 -0.22
C ARG A 117 -5.98 1.79 1.08
N PHE A 118 -4.80 2.38 1.03
CA PHE A 118 -4.24 3.18 2.13
C PHE A 118 -5.18 4.31 2.57
N VAL A 119 -5.74 5.06 1.62
CA VAL A 119 -6.71 6.13 1.89
C VAL A 119 -7.91 5.61 2.70
N ARG A 120 -8.41 4.40 2.36
CA ARG A 120 -9.53 3.78 3.07
C ARG A 120 -9.16 3.35 4.48
N PHE A 121 -7.96 2.84 4.69
CA PHE A 121 -7.42 2.54 6.03
C PHE A 121 -7.31 3.82 6.86
N TRP A 122 -6.62 4.83 6.31
CA TRP A 122 -6.35 6.06 7.01
C TRP A 122 -7.63 6.81 7.43
N THR A 123 -8.61 6.94 6.52
CA THR A 123 -9.91 7.59 6.83
C THR A 123 -10.75 6.82 7.85
N ARG A 124 -10.46 5.53 8.08
CA ARG A 124 -11.07 4.68 9.14
C ARG A 124 -10.29 4.68 10.44
N GLY A 125 -9.21 5.46 10.54
CA GLY A 125 -8.45 5.61 11.77
C GLY A 125 -7.30 4.65 11.92
N TYR A 126 -6.84 4.00 10.85
CA TYR A 126 -5.62 3.19 10.89
C TYR A 126 -4.38 4.03 10.65
N ASP A 127 -3.29 3.61 11.29
CA ASP A 127 -1.95 4.18 11.15
C ASP A 127 -1.00 3.09 10.71
N VAL A 128 -0.12 3.42 9.77
CA VAL A 128 0.85 2.49 9.21
C VAL A 128 2.20 2.75 9.85
N TYR A 129 2.93 1.69 10.19
CA TYR A 129 4.23 1.76 10.82
C TYR A 129 5.21 0.89 10.04
N THR A 130 6.36 1.47 9.71
CA THR A 130 7.52 0.72 9.22
C THR A 130 8.10 -0.08 10.38
N PRO A 131 8.34 -1.40 10.25
CA PRO A 131 8.99 -2.18 11.29
C PRO A 131 10.43 -1.71 11.50
N SER A 132 11.00 -2.02 12.66
CA SER A 132 12.39 -1.63 12.99
C SER A 132 13.46 -2.44 12.26
N ARG A 133 13.08 -3.59 11.71
CA ARG A 133 13.92 -4.49 10.92
C ARG A 133 13.09 -5.24 9.89
N ASN A 134 13.74 -5.73 8.83
CA ASN A 134 13.07 -6.51 7.79
C ASN A 134 12.52 -7.82 8.36
N ILE A 135 11.23 -8.07 8.14
CA ILE A 135 10.55 -9.31 8.55
C ILE A 135 10.40 -10.26 7.36
N VAL A 136 10.13 -9.69 6.19
CA VAL A 136 9.86 -10.39 4.93
C VAL A 136 10.82 -9.89 3.88
N TYR A 137 11.25 -10.81 3.02
CA TYR A 137 12.06 -10.59 1.85
C TYR A 137 11.32 -11.08 0.61
N HIS A 138 11.46 -10.37 -0.50
CA HIS A 138 10.75 -10.67 -1.74
C HIS A 138 11.73 -10.95 -2.89
N ASP A 139 11.42 -11.96 -3.69
CA ASP A 139 12.12 -12.26 -4.93
C ASP A 139 11.59 -11.38 -6.06
N TYR A 140 12.31 -10.29 -6.34
CA TYR A 140 12.02 -9.39 -7.46
C TYR A 140 12.60 -9.89 -8.80
N GLY A 141 13.22 -11.06 -8.84
CA GLY A 141 13.74 -11.71 -10.04
C GLY A 141 12.63 -12.17 -11.00
N PRO A 142 12.98 -12.45 -12.27
CA PRO A 142 12.02 -12.93 -13.26
C PRO A 142 11.35 -14.22 -12.79
N HIS A 143 10.10 -14.46 -13.23
CA HIS A 143 9.41 -15.71 -12.91
C HIS A 143 10.24 -16.90 -13.44
N PRO A 144 10.47 -17.98 -12.66
CA PRO A 144 11.34 -19.09 -13.07
C PRO A 144 10.93 -19.73 -14.40
N GLU A 145 9.63 -19.74 -14.69
CA GLU A 145 9.05 -20.29 -15.92
C GLU A 145 8.86 -19.26 -17.06
N GLY A 146 9.34 -18.02 -16.89
CA GLY A 146 9.20 -16.96 -17.89
C GLY A 146 7.76 -16.48 -18.12
N ILE A 147 6.81 -16.90 -17.28
CA ILE A 147 5.42 -16.46 -17.33
C ILE A 147 5.37 -14.96 -16.96
N ASP A 148 4.65 -14.18 -17.76
CA ASP A 148 4.39 -12.78 -17.44
C ASP A 148 3.68 -12.68 -16.08
N ARG A 149 4.18 -11.83 -15.19
CA ARG A 149 3.60 -11.61 -13.84
C ARG A 149 2.13 -11.17 -13.90
N LEU A 150 1.67 -10.67 -15.05
CA LEU A 150 0.31 -10.20 -15.31
C LEU A 150 -0.49 -11.16 -16.22
N ASP A 151 0.02 -12.35 -16.50
CA ASP A 151 -0.65 -13.32 -17.37
C ASP A 151 -2.07 -13.64 -16.88
N TRP A 152 -2.25 -13.82 -15.57
CA TRP A 152 -3.55 -14.03 -14.93
C TRP A 152 -4.51 -12.84 -15.09
N ALA A 153 -4.00 -11.62 -15.05
CA ALA A 153 -4.80 -10.40 -15.20
C ALA A 153 -5.32 -10.26 -16.64
N SER A 154 -4.51 -10.66 -17.62
CA SER A 154 -4.89 -10.61 -19.04
C SER A 154 -5.82 -11.74 -19.48
N LYS A 155 -5.65 -12.96 -18.95
CA LYS A 155 -6.40 -14.16 -19.36
C LYS A 155 -7.70 -14.38 -18.57
N GLY A 156 -7.81 -13.83 -17.36
CA GLY A 156 -8.93 -14.09 -16.45
C GLY A 156 -10.20 -13.25 -16.69
N TYR A 157 -10.15 -12.25 -17.57
CA TYR A 157 -11.18 -11.21 -17.62
C TYR A 157 -11.64 -10.83 -19.04
N PRO A 158 -12.96 -10.80 -19.32
CA PRO A 158 -13.46 -10.31 -20.60
C PRO A 158 -13.28 -8.80 -20.70
N ASN A 159 -12.66 -8.32 -21.79
CA ASN A 159 -12.41 -6.90 -22.07
C ASN A 159 -11.62 -6.16 -20.96
N PRO A 160 -10.38 -6.58 -20.65
CA PRO A 160 -9.59 -6.04 -19.53
C PRO A 160 -9.37 -4.52 -19.61
N LYS A 161 -9.30 -3.94 -20.82
CA LYS A 161 -9.21 -2.49 -21.02
C LYS A 161 -10.44 -1.73 -20.49
N VAL A 162 -11.65 -2.23 -20.79
CA VAL A 162 -12.90 -1.60 -20.33
C VAL A 162 -13.02 -1.72 -18.81
N GLN A 163 -12.62 -2.87 -18.26
CA GLN A 163 -12.59 -3.08 -16.82
C GLN A 163 -11.63 -2.13 -16.12
N ARG A 164 -10.40 -1.97 -16.64
CA ARG A 164 -9.44 -0.98 -16.12
C ARG A 164 -10.03 0.43 -16.17
N GLN A 165 -10.65 0.84 -17.27
CA GLN A 165 -11.27 2.17 -17.37
C GLN A 165 -12.38 2.39 -16.33
N ASN A 166 -13.22 1.38 -16.09
CA ASN A 166 -14.25 1.44 -15.05
C ASN A 166 -13.66 1.49 -13.64
N ALA A 167 -12.64 0.68 -13.39
CA ALA A 167 -11.89 0.67 -12.13
C ALA A 167 -11.23 2.04 -11.87
N LEU A 168 -10.59 2.63 -12.88
CA LEU A 168 -9.99 3.97 -12.80
C LEU A 168 -11.03 5.03 -12.45
N ARG A 169 -12.19 5.01 -13.13
CA ARG A 169 -13.28 5.94 -12.82
C ARG A 169 -13.75 5.77 -11.37
N ARG A 170 -13.89 4.53 -10.91
CA ARG A 170 -14.29 4.21 -9.54
C ARG A 170 -13.29 4.71 -8.50
N ILE A 171 -11.99 4.50 -8.72
CA ILE A 171 -10.94 5.01 -7.82
C ILE A 171 -10.88 6.53 -7.85
N LYS A 172 -11.04 7.16 -9.02
CA LYS A 172 -11.13 8.62 -9.14
C LYS A 172 -12.34 9.18 -8.40
N THR A 173 -13.48 8.48 -8.42
CA THR A 173 -14.65 8.81 -7.59
C THR A 173 -14.32 8.73 -6.10
N LEU A 174 -13.71 7.63 -5.64
CA LEU A 174 -13.29 7.44 -4.25
C LEU A 174 -12.36 8.56 -3.76
N LEU A 175 -11.36 8.92 -4.57
CA LEU A 175 -10.37 9.95 -4.25
C LEU A 175 -10.90 11.38 -4.46
N GLY A 176 -12.04 11.56 -5.11
CA GLY A 176 -12.63 12.88 -5.40
C GLY A 176 -11.83 13.71 -6.42
N ILE A 177 -11.07 13.05 -7.30
CA ILE A 177 -10.19 13.69 -8.29
C ILE A 177 -10.82 13.76 -9.68
N GLU A 178 -10.13 14.41 -10.62
CA GLU A 178 -10.59 14.57 -12.01
C GLU A 178 -10.87 13.22 -12.69
N GLY A 179 -12.01 13.12 -13.38
CA GLY A 179 -12.48 11.90 -14.03
C GLY A 179 -13.33 10.97 -13.15
N GLY A 180 -13.46 11.29 -11.85
CA GLY A 180 -14.41 10.64 -10.94
C GLY A 180 -15.83 11.19 -11.07
N ASP A 181 -16.83 10.35 -10.81
CA ASP A 181 -18.24 10.73 -10.72
C ASP A 181 -18.55 11.28 -9.32
N LYS A 182 -18.80 12.59 -9.24
CA LYS A 182 -19.06 13.31 -7.98
C LYS A 182 -20.52 13.26 -7.53
N SER A 183 -21.39 12.54 -8.25
CA SER A 183 -22.81 12.47 -7.89
C SER A 183 -23.00 11.76 -6.54
N PRO A 184 -23.99 12.18 -5.72
CA PRO A 184 -24.30 11.48 -4.47
C PRO A 184 -24.56 9.98 -4.67
N LYS A 185 -25.14 9.60 -5.83
CA LYS A 185 -25.39 8.21 -6.21
C LYS A 185 -24.08 7.43 -6.38
N ALA A 186 -23.11 7.97 -7.13
CA ALA A 186 -21.84 7.28 -7.33
C ALA A 186 -21.03 7.15 -6.03
N MET A 187 -21.04 8.20 -5.20
CA MET A 187 -20.42 8.16 -3.87
C MET A 187 -21.08 7.14 -2.95
N ALA A 188 -22.42 7.06 -2.95
CA ALA A 188 -23.16 6.04 -2.20
C ALA A 188 -22.88 4.62 -2.70
N ASN A 189 -22.73 4.43 -4.02
CA ASN A 189 -22.41 3.14 -4.65
C ASN A 189 -21.00 2.62 -4.33
N LEU A 190 -20.13 3.42 -3.71
CA LEU A 190 -18.88 2.89 -3.14
C LEU A 190 -19.17 1.95 -1.95
N GLY A 191 -20.27 2.18 -1.20
CA GLY A 191 -20.67 1.33 -0.08
C GLY A 191 -19.55 1.12 0.94
N LEU A 192 -19.29 -0.14 1.30
CA LEU A 192 -18.19 -0.54 2.20
C LEU A 192 -16.79 -0.16 1.65
N TYR A 193 -16.67 0.04 0.34
CA TYR A 193 -15.42 0.46 -0.32
C TYR A 193 -15.21 1.98 -0.31
N GLY A 194 -16.16 2.75 0.21
CA GLY A 194 -16.04 4.20 0.36
C GLY A 194 -15.01 4.63 1.41
N LEU A 195 -14.95 5.94 1.67
CA LEU A 195 -14.09 6.52 2.71
C LEU A 195 -14.67 6.28 4.12
N GLY A 196 -13.78 6.21 5.10
CA GLY A 196 -14.16 6.25 6.51
C GLY A 196 -14.55 7.66 6.96
N LYS A 197 -15.01 7.78 8.21
CA LYS A 197 -15.47 9.04 8.80
C LYS A 197 -14.61 9.52 9.98
N ARG A 198 -13.56 8.77 10.36
CA ARG A 198 -12.72 9.13 11.51
C ARG A 198 -11.74 10.23 11.19
N ARG A 199 -11.31 10.32 9.93
CA ARG A 199 -10.40 11.35 9.43
C ARG A 199 -10.78 11.75 8.00
N THR A 200 -10.48 12.98 7.62
CA THR A 200 -10.89 13.58 6.33
C THR A 200 -9.79 13.48 5.26
N MET A 201 -10.15 13.49 3.98
CA MET A 201 -9.16 13.54 2.88
C MET A 201 -8.18 14.71 2.99
N LYS A 202 -8.63 15.87 3.48
CA LYS A 202 -7.76 17.03 3.67
C LYS A 202 -6.64 16.73 4.68
N GLN A 203 -6.99 16.09 5.79
CA GLN A 203 -6.01 15.69 6.81
C GLN A 203 -5.05 14.60 6.29
N LEU A 204 -5.49 13.72 5.36
CA LEU A 204 -4.59 12.79 4.67
C LEU A 204 -3.59 13.55 3.81
N GLU A 205 -4.07 14.50 3.00
CA GLU A 205 -3.23 15.36 2.15
C GLU A 205 -2.17 16.10 2.97
N GLU A 206 -2.56 16.67 4.12
CA GLU A 206 -1.65 17.32 5.07
C GLU A 206 -0.64 16.32 5.69
N PHE A 207 -1.09 15.13 6.09
CA PHE A 207 -0.22 14.10 6.69
C PHE A 207 0.83 13.55 5.73
N VAL A 208 0.42 13.28 4.49
CA VAL A 208 1.30 12.72 3.44
C VAL A 208 2.13 13.83 2.78
N GLY A 209 1.62 15.06 2.71
CA GLY A 209 2.27 16.20 2.07
C GLY A 209 1.97 16.32 0.57
N ILE A 210 0.76 15.98 0.15
CA ILE A 210 0.31 15.98 -1.26
C ILE A 210 -0.89 16.90 -1.49
N ASP A 211 -1.20 17.20 -2.75
CA ASP A 211 -2.46 17.82 -3.18
C ASP A 211 -3.05 17.03 -4.35
N LEU A 212 -4.12 16.29 -4.07
CA LEU A 212 -4.78 15.42 -5.05
C LEU A 212 -5.46 16.22 -6.16
N LYS A 213 -6.00 17.40 -5.86
CA LYS A 213 -6.70 18.24 -6.85
C LYS A 213 -5.72 19.04 -7.70
N GLY A 214 -4.69 19.59 -7.08
CA GLY A 214 -3.58 20.27 -7.73
C GLY A 214 -2.61 19.33 -8.44
N LYS A 215 -2.81 18.00 -8.31
CA LYS A 215 -1.95 16.96 -8.87
C LYS A 215 -0.49 17.10 -8.44
N LYS A 216 -0.27 17.48 -7.18
CA LYS A 216 1.06 17.68 -6.59
C LYS A 216 1.40 16.51 -5.67
N GLY A 217 2.43 15.76 -6.05
CA GLY A 217 3.04 14.73 -5.21
C GLY A 217 3.91 15.30 -4.09
N ASN A 218 4.63 14.42 -3.39
CA ASN A 218 5.66 14.77 -2.40
C ASN A 218 7.03 14.20 -2.84
N GLU A 219 8.10 14.67 -2.22
CA GLU A 219 9.48 14.19 -2.53
C GLU A 219 9.95 13.06 -1.60
N GLY A 220 9.11 12.67 -0.63
CA GLY A 220 9.40 11.65 0.38
C GLY A 220 10.45 12.10 1.43
N ASP A 221 10.32 11.64 2.67
CA ASP A 221 11.41 11.73 3.66
C ASP A 221 12.33 10.52 3.48
N LYS A 222 13.25 10.62 2.50
CA LYS A 222 14.10 9.52 2.03
C LYS A 222 15.03 8.97 3.11
#